data_AF-A0A1H8SY88-F1
#
_entry.id   AF-A0A1H8SY88-F1
#
_cell.length_a   1.000
_cell.length_b   1.000
_cell.length_c   1.000
_cell.angle_alpha   90.00
_cell.angle_beta   90.00
_cell.angle_gamma   90.00
#
_symmetry.space_group_name_H-M   'P 1'
#
loop_
_entity.id
_entity.type
_entity.pdbx_description
1 polymer ?
#
loop_
_entity_poly.entity_id
_entity_poly.type
_entity_poly.pdbx_seq_one_letter_code
_entity_poly.pdbx_strand_id
1 'polypeptide(L)' 'MATHVGAHDDIDVTYGELGAWVVEHLLAVAGPVRETYLVGPRDTAQPAAWRTEIGWPVFSVASGRSGAVHRDAPRP' A
#
# COMPACT_ATOMS: atom_id res chain seq x y z
N MET A 1 2.20 4.85 -1.12
CA MET A 1 3.41 4.75 -0.29
C MET A 1 3.38 5.87 0.73
N ALA A 2 3.97 5.66 1.91
CA ALA A 2 4.09 6.65 2.98
C ALA A 2 5.55 6.72 3.45
N THR A 3 5.99 7.86 3.97
CA THR A 3 7.36 8.03 4.49
C THR A 3 7.31 8.30 5.98
N HIS A 4 7.95 7.43 6.75
CA HIS A 4 8.19 7.62 8.17
C HIS A 4 9.46 8.47 8.39
N VAL A 5 9.35 9.44 9.29
CA VAL A 5 10.38 10.43 9.63
C VAL A 5 10.68 10.33 11.11
N GLY A 6 11.89 9.88 11.47
CA GLY A 6 12.30 9.81 12.87
C GLY A 6 12.72 8.40 13.31
N ALA A 7 12.75 8.23 14.63
CA ALA A 7 13.05 6.96 15.25
C ALA A 7 11.95 5.94 14.95
N HIS A 8 12.30 4.67 14.84
CA HIS A 8 11.35 3.61 14.49
C HIS A 8 10.38 3.22 15.62
N ASP A 9 10.39 3.91 16.77
CA ASP A 9 9.57 3.57 17.93
C ASP A 9 8.06 3.80 17.67
N ASP A 10 7.72 4.69 16.74
CA ASP A 10 6.34 5.04 16.33
C ASP A 10 6.07 4.77 14.84
N ILE A 11 6.90 3.96 14.17
CA ILE A 11 6.70 3.62 12.76
C ILE A 11 5.40 2.84 12.52
N ASP A 12 4.89 2.15 13.54
CA ASP A 12 3.60 1.46 13.53
C ASP A 12 2.42 2.43 13.28
N VAL A 13 2.54 3.69 13.68
CA VAL A 13 1.55 4.74 13.35
C VAL A 13 1.50 4.97 11.85
N THR A 14 2.66 5.09 11.20
CA THR A 14 2.73 5.26 9.73
C THR A 14 2.16 4.04 8.99
N TYR A 15 2.36 2.83 9.52
CA TYR A 15 1.70 1.62 9.04
C TYR A 15 0.17 1.70 9.16
N GLY A 16 -0.32 2.14 10.31
CA GLY A 16 -1.75 2.30 10.58
C GLY A 16 -2.41 3.30 9.63
N GLU A 17 -1.79 4.46 9.41
CA GLU A 17 -2.27 5.48 8.48
C GLU A 17 -2.32 4.97 7.03
N LEU A 18 -1.28 4.25 6.59
CA LEU A 18 -1.27 3.65 5.27
C LEU A 18 -2.38 2.59 5.12
N GLY A 19 -2.60 1.77 6.15
CA GLY A 19 -3.67 0.77 6.18
C GLY A 19 -5.06 1.40 6.14
N ALA A 20 -5.29 2.45 6.93
CA ALA A 20 -6.53 3.22 6.91
C ALA A 20 -6.82 3.78 5.52
N TRP A 21 -5.81 4.38 4.88
CA TRP A 21 -5.93 4.89 3.52
C TRP A 21 -6.30 3.80 2.51
N VAL A 22 -5.68 2.61 2.59
CA VAL A 22 -6.01 1.47 1.71
C VAL A 22 -7.48 1.06 1.85
N VAL A 23 -7.98 0.97 3.08
CA VAL A 23 -9.38 0.60 3.37
C VAL A 23 -10.35 1.68 2.87
N GLU A 24 -10.07 2.95 3.18
CA GLU A 24 -10.89 4.10 2.75
C GLU A 24 -11.05 4.16 1.22
N HIS A 25 -10.01 3.76 0.48
CA HIS A 25 -9.98 3.80 -0.98
C HIS A 25 -10.45 2.49 -1.62
N LEU A 26 -10.98 1.55 -0.82
CA LEU A 26 -11.48 0.25 -1.28
C LEU A 26 -10.45 -0.53 -2.13
N LEU A 27 -9.18 -0.43 -1.76
CA LEU A 27 -8.11 -1.11 -2.48
C LEU A 27 -7.87 -2.50 -1.89
N ALA A 28 -7.64 -3.48 -2.75
CA ALA A 28 -7.26 -4.82 -2.33
C ALA A 28 -5.74 -4.98 -2.28
N VAL A 29 -5.26 -5.74 -1.29
CA VAL A 29 -3.83 -5.97 -1.08
C VAL A 29 -3.28 -6.97 -2.10
N ALA A 30 -2.22 -6.57 -2.80
CA ALA A 30 -1.56 -7.37 -3.83
C ALA A 30 -0.36 -8.19 -3.30
N GLY A 31 0.03 -7.98 -2.04
CA GLY A 31 1.20 -8.62 -1.45
C GLY A 31 1.64 -8.01 -0.11
N PRO A 32 2.80 -8.44 0.40
CA PRO A 32 3.32 -7.95 1.67
C PRO A 32 3.77 -6.49 1.59
N VAL A 33 3.76 -5.81 2.73
CA VAL A 33 4.34 -4.47 2.87
C VAL A 33 5.85 -4.54 2.66
N ARG A 34 6.42 -3.47 2.08
CA ARG A 34 7.85 -3.31 1.82
C ARG A 34 8.36 -2.05 2.51
N GLU A 35 9.55 -2.15 3.10
CA GLU A 35 10.25 -1.03 3.69
C GLU A 35 11.53 -0.74 2.93
N THR A 36 11.77 0.54 2.65
CA THR A 36 13.05 1.03 2.12
C THR A 36 13.64 2.03 3.10
N TYR A 37 14.73 1.67 3.74
CA TYR A 37 15.47 2.53 4.67
C TYR A 37 16.39 3.45 3.87
N LEU A 38 15.95 4.68 3.61
CA LEU A 38 16.70 5.67 2.83
C LEU A 38 17.84 6.30 3.65
N VAL A 39 17.56 6.57 4.92
CA VAL A 39 18.53 7.05 5.90
C VAL A 39 18.26 6.32 7.21
N GLY A 40 19.27 5.67 7.77
CA GLY A 40 19.09 4.92 9.01
C GLY A 40 20.30 5.01 9.96
N PRO A 41 20.31 4.16 10.99
CA PRO A 41 21.38 4.12 11.99
C PRO A 41 22.78 3.90 11.41
N ARG A 42 22.87 3.28 10.22
CA ARG A 42 24.12 3.05 9.49
C ARG A 42 24.68 4.32 8.84
N ASP A 43 23.83 5.28 8.50
CA ASP A 43 24.20 6.52 7.84
C ASP A 43 24.42 7.66 8.85
N THR A 44 23.63 7.69 9.92
CA THR A 44 23.70 8.72 10.96
C THR A 44 23.17 8.21 12.29
N ALA A 45 23.81 8.62 13.38
CA ALA A 45 23.36 8.35 14.74
C ALA A 45 22.20 9.25 15.19
N GLN A 46 21.75 10.21 14.38
CA GLN A 46 20.67 11.15 14.72
C GLN A 46 19.30 10.60 14.26
N PRO A 47 18.41 10.13 15.16
CA PRO A 47 17.16 9.47 14.74
C PRO A 47 16.20 10.39 13.99
N ALA A 48 16.18 11.69 14.31
CA ALA A 48 15.36 12.68 13.60
C ALA A 48 15.69 12.80 12.09
N ALA A 49 16.90 12.38 11.69
CA ALA A 49 17.32 12.37 10.29
C ALA A 49 16.93 11.07 9.54
N TRP A 50 16.47 10.03 10.24
CA TRP A 50 16.13 8.76 9.61
C TRP A 50 14.88 8.87 8.74
N ARG A 51 14.88 8.16 7.62
CA ARG A 51 13.82 8.16 6.61
C ARG A 51 13.57 6.72 6.17
N THR A 52 12.33 6.27 6.36
CA THR A 52 11.90 4.93 5.94
C THR A 52 10.67 5.07 5.07
N GLU A 53 10.73 4.58 3.84
CA GLU A 53 9.55 4.50 2.98
C GLU A 53 8.83 3.17 3.20
N ILE A 54 7.51 3.24 3.34
CA ILE A 54 6.63 2.10 3.53
C ILE A 54 5.72 2.00 2.31
N GLY A 55 5.85 0.90 1.57
CA GLY A 55 5.10 0.61 0.36
C GLY A 55 4.21 -0.60 0.53
N TRP A 56 2.89 -0.42 0.38
CA TRP A 56 1.92 -1.52 0.35
C TRP A 56 1.44 -1.74 -1.10
N PRO A 57 1.76 -2.89 -1.72
CA PRO A 57 1.22 -3.24 -3.03
C PRO A 57 -0.31 -3.41 -2.96
N VAL A 58 -1.03 -2.68 -3.81
CA VAL A 58 -2.49 -2.71 -3.88
C VAL A 58 -3.01 -2.69 -5.32
N PHE A 59 -4.24 -3.16 -5.54
CA PHE A 59 -4.96 -3.07 -6.80
C PHE A 59 -6.40 -2.59 -6.59
N SER A 60 -6.96 -1.93 -7.60
CA SER A 60 -8.35 -1.47 -7.58
C SER A 60 -9.29 -2.66 -7.76
N VAL A 61 -10.29 -2.78 -6.87
CA VAL A 61 -11.42 -3.68 -7.12
C VAL A 61 -12.38 -2.95 -8.06
N ALA A 62 -12.38 -3.34 -9.33
CA ALA A 62 -13.45 -2.88 -10.21
C ALA A 62 -14.77 -3.37 -9.62
N SER A 63 -15.70 -2.46 -9.32
CA SER A 63 -17.10 -2.82 -9.05
C SER A 63 -17.58 -3.62 -10.26
N GLY A 64 -17.67 -4.93 -10.10
CA GLY A 64 -18.04 -5.83 -11.18
C GLY A 64 -19.44 -5.50 -11.70
N ARG A 65 -19.54 -4.75 -12.79
CA ARG A 65 -20.61 -4.99 -13.75
C ARG A 65 -20.20 -6.24 -14.53
N SER A 66 -20.69 -7.39 -14.07
CA SER A 66 -20.76 -8.59 -14.91
C SER A 66 -21.46 -8.19 -16.22
N GLY A 67 -20.67 -8.00 -17.28
CA GLY A 67 -21.22 -7.95 -18.63
C GLY A 67 -21.79 -9.32 -18.92
N ALA A 68 -23.11 -9.42 -18.96
CA ALA A 68 -23.80 -10.62 -19.41
C ALA A 68 -23.24 -11.01 -20.77
N VAL A 69 -22.71 -12.23 -20.86
CA VAL A 69 -22.33 -12.88 -22.12
C VAL A 69 -23.60 -12.98 -22.97
N HIS A 70 -23.72 -12.10 -23.97
CA HIS A 70 -24.67 -12.32 -25.05
C HIS A 70 -24.07 -13.37 -25.98
N ARG A 71 -24.35 -14.65 -25.68
CA ARG A 71 -24.18 -15.74 -26.64
C ARG A 71 -25.34 -15.63 -27.64
N ASP A 72 -25.13 -14.90 -28.72
CA ASP A 72 -25.96 -15.04 -29.90
C ASP A 72 -25.49 -16.29 -30.66
N ALA A 73 -26.24 -17.38 -30.47
CA ALA A 73 -26.18 -18.54 -31.34
C ALA A 73 -27.15 -18.30 -32.51
N PRO A 74 -26.73 -18.45 -33.77
CA PRO A 74 -27.68 -18.40 -34.88
C PRO A 74 -28.66 -19.58 -34.79
N ARG A 75 -29.95 -19.25 -34.92
CA ARG A 75 -31.09 -20.18 -35.01
C ARG A 75 -31.03 -21.00 -36.32
N PRO A 76 -31.66 -22.21 -36.37
CA PRO A 76 -31.46 -23.21 -37.43
C PRO A 76 -31.89 -22.76 -38.83
#